data_AF-A0AAU5A0H5-F1
#
_entry.id   AF-A0AAU5A0H5-F1
#
_cell.length_a   1.000
_cell.length_b   1.000
_cell.length_c   1.000
_cell.angle_alpha   90.00
_cell.angle_beta   90.00
_cell.angle_gamma   90.00
#
_symmetry.space_group_name_H-M   'P 1'
#
loop_
_entity.id
_entity.type
_entity.pdbx_description
1 polymer ?
#
loop_
_entity_poly.entity_id
_entity_poly.type
_entity_poly.pdbx_seq_one_letter_code
_entity_poly.pdbx_strand_id
1 'polypeptide(L)'
;MERVEAELFTDGGNDAVVRLPGRRFPGVLVQGDSLHILRGDVAELVEACERRDLAEAGECAGLLLEHLDALLNRYSTALEEHQIQRPY
;
A
#
# COMPACT_ATOMS: atom_id res chain seq x y z
N MET A 1 -21.53 11.90 -0.96
CA MET A 1 -20.55 11.31 -1.89
C MET A 1 -20.23 12.38 -2.92
N GLU A 2 -19.00 12.84 -2.95
CA GLU A 2 -18.50 13.74 -3.99
C GLU A 2 -17.98 12.88 -5.15
N ARG A 3 -18.16 13.36 -6.39
CA ARG A 3 -17.63 12.69 -7.58
C ARG A 3 -16.54 13.57 -8.17
N VAL A 4 -15.37 12.98 -8.37
CA VAL A 4 -14.24 13.63 -9.01
C VAL A 4 -13.78 12.75 -10.17
N GLU A 5 -13.30 13.37 -11.23
CA GLU A 5 -12.57 12.68 -12.30
C GLU A 5 -11.12 12.52 -11.87
N ALA A 6 -10.57 11.31 -11.99
CA ALA A 6 -9.21 10.99 -11.59
C ALA A 6 -8.51 10.25 -12.72
N GLU A 7 -7.20 10.46 -12.83
CA GLU A 7 -6.38 9.71 -13.77
C GLU A 7 -6.09 8.33 -13.19
N LEU A 8 -6.30 7.29 -14.01
CA LEU A 8 -6.08 5.91 -13.65
C LEU A 8 -4.88 5.36 -14.43
N PHE A 9 -3.87 4.85 -13.72
CA PHE A 9 -2.59 4.40 -14.29
C PHE A 9 -2.48 2.87 -14.38
N THR A 10 -3.33 2.14 -13.66
CA THR A 10 -3.43 0.67 -13.68
C THR A 10 -4.86 0.23 -14.00
N ASP A 11 -5.17 -1.06 -13.90
CA ASP A 11 -6.58 -1.48 -13.82
C ASP A 11 -7.26 -0.91 -12.55
N GLY A 12 -8.60 -0.82 -12.59
CA GLY A 12 -9.44 -0.34 -11.48
C GLY A 12 -9.74 -1.40 -10.41
N GLY A 13 -8.91 -2.45 -10.33
CA GLY A 13 -8.96 -3.46 -9.29
C GLY A 13 -8.41 -2.93 -7.96
N ASN A 14 -7.92 -3.85 -7.13
CA ASN A 14 -7.67 -3.57 -5.71
C ASN A 14 -6.69 -2.42 -5.49
N ASP A 15 -5.41 -2.61 -5.58
CA ASP A 15 -4.35 -1.63 -5.43
C ASP A 15 -4.21 -0.66 -6.64
N ALA A 16 -5.30 -0.08 -7.12
CA ALA A 16 -5.28 0.81 -8.29
C ALA A 16 -4.40 2.05 -8.06
N VAL A 17 -3.54 2.38 -9.02
CA VAL A 17 -2.72 3.60 -8.99
C VAL A 17 -3.50 4.73 -9.65
N VAL A 18 -3.84 5.74 -8.86
CA VAL A 18 -4.70 6.86 -9.27
C VAL A 18 -4.11 8.21 -8.89
N ARG A 19 -4.27 9.22 -9.75
CA ARG A 19 -3.96 10.62 -9.41
C ARG A 19 -5.24 11.40 -9.29
N LEU A 20 -5.55 11.79 -8.06
CA LEU A 20 -6.66 12.70 -7.77
C LEU A 20 -6.32 14.12 -8.24
N PRO A 21 -7.33 14.94 -8.59
CA PRO A 21 -7.13 16.34 -8.97
C PRO A 21 -6.29 17.11 -7.95
N GLY A 22 -5.33 17.90 -8.45
CA GLY A 22 -4.46 18.74 -7.62
C GLY A 22 -3.28 18.02 -6.95
N ARG A 23 -3.12 16.71 -7.14
CA ARG A 23 -1.94 15.97 -6.66
C ARG A 23 -0.84 15.94 -7.72
N ARG A 24 0.41 16.14 -7.28
CA ARG A 24 1.60 16.05 -8.16
C ARG A 24 1.90 14.61 -8.56
N PHE A 25 1.85 13.70 -7.60
CA PHE A 25 2.11 12.28 -7.79
C PHE A 25 0.81 11.48 -7.61
N PRO A 26 0.62 10.38 -8.33
CA PRO A 26 -0.46 9.45 -8.03
C PRO A 26 -0.26 8.80 -6.65
N GLY A 27 -1.28 8.11 -6.16
CA GLY A 27 -1.20 7.22 -5.01
C GLY A 27 -1.72 5.84 -5.37
N VAL A 28 -1.46 4.87 -4.50
CA VAL A 28 -2.03 3.52 -4.58
C VAL A 28 -3.30 3.45 -3.72
N LEU A 29 -4.38 2.90 -4.25
CA LEU A 29 -5.60 2.64 -3.51
C LEU A 29 -5.35 1.54 -2.48
N VAL A 30 -5.73 1.77 -1.23
CA VAL A 30 -5.85 0.71 -0.22
C VAL A 30 -7.33 0.61 0.11
N GLN A 31 -7.97 -0.49 -0.32
CA GLN A 31 -9.38 -0.75 -0.02
C GLN A 31 -9.58 -0.98 1.48
N GLY A 32 -10.81 -0.81 1.95
CA GLY A 32 -11.10 -0.84 3.39
C GLY A 32 -10.82 -2.20 4.06
N ASP A 33 -11.03 -3.30 3.35
CA ASP A 33 -10.69 -4.65 3.78
C ASP A 33 -9.17 -4.88 3.82
N SER A 34 -8.44 -4.50 2.77
CA SER A 34 -6.97 -4.52 2.77
C SER A 34 -6.39 -3.63 3.87
N LEU A 35 -6.97 -2.45 4.10
CA LEU A 35 -6.57 -1.54 5.18
C LEU A 35 -6.78 -2.17 6.56
N HIS A 36 -7.89 -2.89 6.73
CA HIS A 36 -8.19 -3.60 7.98
C HIS A 36 -7.16 -4.71 8.24
N ILE A 37 -6.79 -5.47 7.21
CA ILE A 37 -5.74 -6.51 7.29
C ILE A 37 -4.40 -5.88 7.68
N LEU A 38 -3.94 -4.85 6.97
CA LEU A 38 -2.67 -4.19 7.28
C LEU A 38 -2.63 -3.66 8.73
N ARG A 39 -3.73 -3.12 9.23
CA ARG A 39 -3.83 -2.69 10.63
C ARG A 39 -3.78 -3.89 11.60
N GLY A 40 -4.40 -5.00 11.24
CA GLY A 40 -4.33 -6.27 11.97
C GLY A 40 -2.90 -6.77 12.09
N ASP A 41 -2.20 -6.90 10.96
CA ASP A 41 -0.80 -7.33 10.88
C ASP A 41 0.11 -6.48 11.78
N VAL A 42 -0.07 -5.14 11.75
CA VAL A 42 0.68 -4.22 12.62
C VAL A 42 0.35 -4.44 14.10
N ALA A 43 -0.90 -4.73 14.44
CA ALA A 43 -1.30 -4.96 15.83
C ALA A 43 -0.70 -6.27 16.38
N GLU A 44 -0.69 -7.34 15.58
CA GLU A 44 -0.06 -8.62 15.93
C GLU A 44 1.46 -8.45 16.13
N LEU A 45 2.12 -7.69 15.24
CA LEU A 45 3.52 -7.34 15.40
C LEU A 45 3.80 -6.62 16.72
N VAL A 46 2.96 -5.64 17.08
CA VAL A 46 3.10 -4.90 18.35
C VAL A 46 2.92 -5.83 19.55
N GLU A 47 1.91 -6.71 19.53
CA GLU A 47 1.67 -7.66 20.61
C GLU A 47 2.83 -8.66 20.78
N ALA A 48 3.38 -9.17 19.67
CA ALA A 48 4.57 -10.03 19.71
C ALA A 48 5.78 -9.30 20.31
N CYS A 49 5.99 -8.04 19.94
CA CYS A 49 7.04 -7.19 20.52
C CYS A 49 6.86 -6.99 22.03
N GLU A 50 5.64 -6.72 22.50
CA GLU A 50 5.32 -6.53 23.91
C GLU A 50 5.57 -7.80 24.73
N ARG A 51 5.23 -8.97 24.16
CA ARG A 51 5.52 -10.29 24.76
C ARG A 51 7.00 -10.68 24.67
N ARG A 52 7.82 -9.90 23.96
CA ARG A 52 9.23 -10.19 23.62
C ARG A 52 9.39 -11.50 22.85
N ASP A 53 8.36 -11.89 22.09
CA ASP A 53 8.43 -13.01 21.17
C ASP A 53 9.03 -12.53 19.85
N LEU A 54 10.36 -12.59 19.76
CA LEU A 54 11.09 -12.10 18.58
C LEU A 54 10.88 -12.98 17.35
N ALA A 55 10.51 -14.25 17.52
CA ALA A 55 10.25 -15.14 16.40
C ALA A 55 8.94 -14.73 15.72
N GLU A 56 7.86 -14.64 16.51
CA GLU A 56 6.55 -14.20 16.00
C GLU A 56 6.61 -12.76 15.47
N ALA A 57 7.28 -11.84 16.17
CA ALA A 57 7.47 -10.47 15.68
C ALA A 57 8.22 -10.44 14.34
N GLY A 58 9.22 -11.31 14.16
CA GLY A 58 9.94 -11.43 12.89
C GLY A 58 9.03 -11.92 11.75
N GLU A 59 8.19 -12.93 12.01
CA GLU A 59 7.22 -13.46 11.04
C GLU A 59 6.18 -12.41 10.65
N CYS A 60 5.54 -11.75 11.63
CA CYS A 60 4.56 -10.69 11.37
C CYS A 60 5.18 -9.52 10.58
N ALA A 61 6.40 -9.10 10.96
CA ALA A 61 7.11 -8.03 10.24
C ALA A 61 7.46 -8.42 8.80
N GLY A 62 7.84 -9.68 8.57
CA GLY A 62 8.13 -10.19 7.24
C GLY A 62 6.90 -10.14 6.33
N LEU A 63 5.76 -10.66 6.79
CA LEU A 63 4.51 -10.63 6.04
C LEU A 63 4.03 -9.21 5.74
N LEU A 64 4.10 -8.32 6.74
CA LEU A 64 3.75 -6.91 6.56
C LEU A 64 4.66 -6.23 5.52
N LEU A 65 5.96 -6.52 5.55
CA LEU A 65 6.91 -5.98 4.58
C LEU A 65 6.62 -6.49 3.17
N GLU A 66 6.34 -7.78 2.99
CA GLU A 66 5.97 -8.36 1.70
C GLU A 66 4.72 -7.71 1.10
N HIS A 67 3.69 -7.45 1.93
CA HIS A 67 2.49 -6.73 1.50
C HIS A 67 2.80 -5.29 1.06
N LEU A 68 3.63 -4.57 1.82
CA LEU A 68 4.02 -3.21 1.47
C LEU A 68 4.88 -3.15 0.20
N ASP A 69 5.80 -4.11 0.04
CA ASP A 69 6.63 -4.23 -1.15
C ASP A 69 5.80 -4.53 -2.40
N ALA A 70 4.75 -5.35 -2.29
CA ALA A 70 3.82 -5.60 -3.39
C ALA A 70 3.11 -4.31 -3.85
N LEU A 71 2.58 -3.51 -2.90
CA LEU A 71 1.95 -2.22 -3.18
C LEU A 71 2.94 -1.23 -3.81
N LEU A 72 4.16 -1.15 -3.25
CA LEU A 72 5.19 -0.24 -3.72
C LEU A 72 5.72 -0.64 -5.11
N ASN A 73 5.84 -1.92 -5.39
CA ASN A 73 6.26 -2.44 -6.69
C ASN A 73 5.21 -2.10 -7.76
N ARG A 74 3.92 -2.37 -7.50
CA ARG A 74 2.84 -2.00 -8.42
C ARG A 74 2.81 -0.49 -8.69
N TYR A 75 2.95 0.32 -7.65
CA TYR A 75 3.07 1.78 -7.79
C TYR A 75 4.27 2.16 -8.67
N SER A 76 5.44 1.60 -8.39
CA SER A 76 6.67 1.88 -9.12
C SER A 76 6.57 1.51 -10.60
N THR A 77 6.03 0.33 -10.91
CA THR A 77 5.82 -0.14 -12.28
C THR A 77 4.86 0.78 -13.03
N ALA A 78 3.73 1.17 -12.42
CA ALA A 78 2.80 2.10 -13.03
C ALA A 78 3.45 3.47 -13.33
N LEU A 79 4.30 3.98 -12.43
CA LEU A 79 5.03 5.21 -12.69
C LEU A 79 5.99 5.07 -13.88
N GLU A 80 6.71 3.96 -13.96
CA GLU A 80 7.65 3.70 -15.06
C GLU A 80 6.96 3.58 -16.41
N GLU A 81 5.87 2.81 -16.49
CA GLU A 81 5.08 2.63 -17.72
C GLU A 81 4.53 3.96 -18.26
N HIS A 82 4.20 4.88 -17.37
CA HIS A 82 3.66 6.20 -17.72
C HIS A 82 4.71 7.32 -17.69
N GLN A 83 6.01 6.98 -17.59
CA GLN A 83 7.13 7.92 -17.61
C GLN A 83 7.06 9.01 -16.54
N ILE A 84 6.51 8.68 -15.37
CA ILE A 84 6.42 9.55 -14.21
C ILE A 84 7.61 9.29 -13.28
N GLN A 85 8.34 10.35 -12.90
CA GLN A 85 9.43 10.23 -11.93
C GLN A 85 8.90 9.81 -10.55
N ARG A 86 9.62 8.89 -9.88
CA ARG A 86 9.32 8.46 -8.51
C ARG A 86 9.48 9.60 -7.49
N PRO A 87 8.64 9.64 -6.44
CA PRO A 87 8.66 10.71 -5.43
C PRO A 87 9.68 10.48 -4.29
N TYR A 88 10.56 9.49 -4.41
CA TYR A 88 11.60 9.10 -3.44
C TYR A 88 12.91 8.79 -4.17
#